data_AF-A0A8T9CEZ0-F1
#
_entry.id   AF-A0A8T9CEZ0-F1
#
_cell.length_a   1.000
_cell.length_b   1.000
_cell.length_c   1.000
_cell.angle_alpha   90.00
_cell.angle_beta   90.00
_cell.angle_gamma   90.00
#
_symmetry.space_group_name_H-M   'P 1'
#
loop_
_entity.id
_entity.type
_entity.pdbx_description
1 polymer ?
#
loop_
_entity_poly.entity_id
_entity_poly.type
_entity_poly.pdbx_seq_one_letter_code
_entity_poly.pdbx_strand_id
1 'polypeptide(L)'
;MHFVKRGFSIFGASANAYSLPVNCANNSGIMTTPTYGTTGAVFTVCAQDFINGSPSTVYNVILDFLRYPAWNEFVYYLDLPANVSSAADVYVGMPMTLHTSGLIPGLNTTSDERITYLEPDSNPPWIGWRYDPGAIGGLLMQAEHDLGNGSTKYVSWETYYGAGAAGLQLLLGNNLQADFELQGTNLKQRVESL
;
A
#
# COMPACT_ATOMS: atom_id res chain seq x y z
N MET A 1 14.87 -50.34 -24.75
CA MET A 1 15.13 -49.64 -23.48
C MET A 1 15.62 -48.23 -23.82
N HIS A 2 14.72 -47.27 -24.00
CA HIS A 2 15.03 -45.84 -24.12
C HIS A 2 13.87 -45.08 -23.46
N PHE A 3 14.17 -44.44 -22.34
CA PHE A 3 13.27 -43.57 -21.59
C PHE A 3 13.43 -42.15 -22.15
N VAL A 4 12.34 -41.51 -22.59
CA VAL A 4 12.29 -40.05 -22.76
C VAL A 4 11.34 -39.50 -21.72
N LYS A 5 11.89 -38.72 -20.79
CA LYS A 5 11.18 -37.99 -19.74
C LYS A 5 10.51 -36.74 -20.34
N ARG A 6 9.22 -36.59 -20.01
CA ARG A 6 8.47 -35.38 -19.61
C ARG A 6 8.85 -34.03 -20.25
N GLY A 7 7.83 -33.42 -20.87
CA GLY A 7 7.64 -31.98 -20.90
C GLY A 7 6.14 -31.69 -20.82
N PHE A 8 5.58 -31.70 -19.60
CA PHE A 8 4.24 -31.18 -19.35
C PHE A 8 4.39 -29.65 -19.28
N SER A 9 4.10 -28.96 -20.38
CA SER A 9 3.92 -27.51 -20.33
C SER A 9 2.58 -27.23 -19.66
N ILE A 10 2.64 -26.92 -18.37
CA ILE A 10 1.53 -26.31 -17.66
C ILE A 10 1.42 -24.90 -18.25
N PHE A 11 0.37 -24.67 -19.05
CA PHE A 11 -0.04 -23.32 -19.41
C PHE A 11 -0.21 -22.55 -18.10
N GLY A 12 0.68 -21.58 -17.87
CA GLY A 12 0.54 -20.63 -16.78
C GLY A 12 -0.85 -20.01 -16.88
N ALA A 13 -1.62 -20.13 -15.81
CA ALA A 13 -2.84 -19.37 -15.66
C ALA A 13 -2.47 -17.90 -15.92
N SER A 14 -3.10 -17.30 -16.93
CA SER A 14 -3.08 -15.86 -17.12
C SER A 14 -3.51 -15.24 -15.79
N ALA A 15 -2.60 -14.51 -15.14
CA ALA A 15 -2.94 -13.68 -14.00
C ALA A 15 -4.09 -12.78 -14.45
N ASN A 16 -5.26 -12.91 -13.82
CA ASN A 16 -6.30 -11.92 -14.01
C ASN A 16 -5.70 -10.60 -13.52
N ALA A 17 -5.45 -9.66 -14.43
CA ALA A 17 -5.08 -8.31 -14.06
C ALA A 17 -6.21 -7.79 -13.17
N TYR A 18 -5.95 -7.66 -11.87
CA TYR A 18 -6.88 -7.03 -10.97
C TYR A 18 -7.09 -5.59 -11.48
N SER A 19 -8.33 -5.23 -11.83
CA SER A 19 -8.65 -3.83 -12.14
C SER A 19 -8.67 -3.05 -10.83
N LEU A 20 -7.49 -2.66 -10.37
CA LEU A 20 -7.36 -1.83 -9.19
C LEU A 20 -8.02 -0.46 -9.44
N PRO A 21 -8.66 0.11 -8.41
CA PRO A 21 -9.12 1.49 -8.48
C PRO A 21 -7.98 2.44 -8.84
N VAL A 22 -8.16 3.20 -9.92
CA VAL A 22 -7.22 4.27 -10.35
C VAL A 22 -7.69 5.66 -9.93
N ASN A 23 -8.70 5.73 -9.06
CA ASN A 23 -9.21 6.94 -8.42
C ASN A 23 -9.67 6.61 -7.00
N CYS A 24 -9.56 7.56 -6.07
CA CYS A 24 -10.32 7.48 -4.84
C CYS A 24 -11.83 7.41 -5.13
N ALA A 25 -12.57 6.61 -4.36
CA ALA A 25 -14.01 6.53 -4.51
C ALA A 25 -14.68 7.86 -4.09
N ASN A 26 -15.72 8.24 -4.82
CA ASN A 26 -16.51 9.43 -4.48
C ASN A 26 -17.26 9.21 -3.15
N ASN A 27 -17.48 10.29 -2.39
CA ASN A 27 -18.29 10.31 -1.17
C ASN A 27 -17.89 9.23 -0.14
N SER A 28 -16.59 9.01 0.06
CA SER A 28 -16.04 8.00 0.99
C SER A 28 -16.52 6.57 0.69
N GLY A 29 -16.70 6.25 -0.60
CA GLY A 29 -17.08 4.91 -1.04
C GLY A 29 -16.01 3.84 -0.73
N ILE A 30 -16.45 2.58 -0.68
CA ILE A 30 -15.57 1.44 -0.46
C ILE A 30 -14.71 1.18 -1.70
N MET A 31 -13.40 1.02 -1.49
CA MET A 31 -12.48 0.60 -2.54
C MET A 31 -12.18 -0.90 -2.41
N THR A 32 -12.17 -1.61 -3.54
CA THR A 32 -11.90 -3.05 -3.54
C THR A 32 -10.44 -3.33 -3.26
N THR A 33 -10.15 -4.47 -2.64
CA THR A 33 -8.79 -4.99 -2.50
C THR A 33 -8.66 -6.36 -3.19
N PRO A 34 -7.48 -6.75 -3.71
CA PRO A 34 -7.32 -8.04 -4.38
C PRO A 34 -7.58 -9.26 -3.48
N THR A 35 -7.26 -9.14 -2.19
CA THR A 35 -7.38 -10.24 -1.23
C THR A 35 -8.80 -10.46 -0.73
N TYR A 36 -9.53 -9.38 -0.40
CA TYR A 36 -10.83 -9.48 0.28
C TYR A 36 -12.00 -8.93 -0.55
N GLY A 37 -11.73 -8.31 -1.70
CA GLY A 37 -12.76 -7.62 -2.47
C GLY A 37 -13.43 -6.52 -1.64
N THR A 38 -14.74 -6.38 -1.77
CA THR A 38 -15.57 -5.45 -0.98
C THR A 38 -16.44 -6.15 0.06
N THR A 39 -16.40 -7.48 0.14
CA THR A 39 -17.27 -8.23 1.06
C THR A 39 -16.83 -8.02 2.49
N GLY A 40 -17.74 -7.53 3.34
CA GLY A 40 -17.45 -7.25 4.75
C GLY A 40 -16.58 -6.02 5.00
N ALA A 41 -16.33 -5.21 3.96
CA ALA A 41 -15.70 -3.90 4.10
C ALA A 41 -16.64 -2.95 4.83
N VAL A 42 -16.08 -2.13 5.73
CA VAL A 42 -16.84 -1.18 6.56
C VAL A 42 -16.60 0.24 6.09
N PHE A 43 -15.34 0.63 5.90
CA PHE A 43 -14.96 1.93 5.37
C PHE A 43 -13.61 1.88 4.68
N THR A 44 -13.34 2.91 3.89
CA THR A 44 -12.07 3.13 3.19
C THR A 44 -11.59 4.54 3.48
N VAL A 45 -10.28 4.69 3.73
CA VAL A 45 -9.57 5.98 3.63
C VAL A 45 -8.77 5.99 2.33
N CYS A 46 -8.65 7.14 1.69
CA CYS A 46 -7.95 7.25 0.41
C CYS A 46 -7.31 8.61 0.20
N ALA A 47 -6.08 8.61 -0.28
CA ALA A 47 -5.36 9.78 -0.77
C ALA A 47 -5.08 9.64 -2.27
N GLN A 48 -5.22 10.75 -3.00
CA GLN A 48 -4.88 10.82 -4.41
C GLN A 48 -4.20 12.16 -4.68
N ASP A 49 -3.10 12.12 -5.43
CA ASP A 49 -2.42 13.33 -5.89
C ASP A 49 -1.75 13.11 -7.26
N PHE A 50 -1.38 14.22 -7.89
CA PHE A 50 -0.55 14.29 -9.07
C PHE A 50 0.88 14.63 -8.63
N ILE A 51 1.81 13.73 -8.88
CA ILE A 51 3.23 13.88 -8.51
C ILE A 51 4.03 14.11 -9.77
N ASN A 52 4.82 15.18 -9.82
CA ASN A 52 5.80 15.41 -10.89
C ASN A 52 7.03 14.50 -10.69
N GLY A 53 6.87 13.23 -11.07
CA GLY A 53 7.90 12.21 -11.09
C GLY A 53 7.41 10.97 -11.83
N SER A 54 8.33 10.15 -12.34
CA SER A 54 7.97 8.91 -13.05
C SER A 54 7.33 7.89 -12.09
N PRO A 55 6.48 6.96 -12.56
CA PRO A 55 5.90 5.93 -11.70
C PRO A 55 6.97 5.10 -11.00
N SER A 56 8.07 4.78 -11.69
CA SER A 56 9.20 4.06 -11.12
C SER A 56 9.89 4.86 -9.98
N THR A 57 9.96 6.18 -10.09
CA THR A 57 10.51 7.04 -9.04
C THR A 57 9.62 7.00 -7.81
N VAL A 58 8.31 7.19 -7.99
CA VAL A 58 7.32 7.16 -6.89
C VAL A 58 7.35 5.80 -6.20
N TYR A 59 7.27 4.72 -6.97
CA TYR A 59 7.32 3.33 -6.48
C TYR A 59 8.57 3.03 -5.66
N ASN A 60 9.75 3.44 -6.16
CA ASN A 60 11.02 3.23 -5.46
C ASN A 60 11.12 4.06 -4.17
N VAL A 61 10.55 5.27 -4.12
CA VAL A 61 10.51 6.07 -2.88
C VAL A 61 9.60 5.43 -1.84
N ILE A 62 8.46 4.85 -2.26
CA ILE A 62 7.57 4.11 -1.37
C ILE A 62 8.27 2.87 -0.81
N LEU A 63 9.01 2.13 -1.64
CA LEU A 63 9.72 0.91 -1.23
C LEU A 63 10.98 1.13 -0.39
N ASP A 64 11.52 2.35 -0.33
CA ASP A 64 12.71 2.66 0.48
C ASP A 64 12.33 2.78 1.97
N PHE A 65 11.92 1.65 2.56
CA PHE A 65 11.41 1.58 3.94
C PHE A 65 12.40 2.09 4.98
N LEU A 66 13.72 2.00 4.71
CA LEU A 66 14.75 2.54 5.59
C LEU A 66 14.75 4.08 5.63
N ARG A 67 14.34 4.73 4.54
CA ARG A 67 14.24 6.19 4.44
C ARG A 67 12.81 6.70 4.49
N TYR A 68 11.83 5.82 4.67
CA TYR A 68 10.42 6.15 4.81
C TYR A 68 10.19 7.23 5.88
N PRO A 69 10.78 7.12 7.10
CA PRO A 69 10.60 8.15 8.14
C PRO A 69 11.22 9.50 7.83
N ALA A 70 12.15 9.56 6.87
CA ALA A 70 12.81 10.82 6.51
C ALA A 70 11.88 11.77 5.75
N TRP A 71 10.79 11.25 5.17
CA TRP A 71 9.79 12.05 4.47
C TRP A 71 8.38 11.85 5.01
N ASN A 72 8.06 10.71 5.61
CA ASN A 72 6.71 10.44 6.10
C ASN A 72 6.54 10.87 7.57
N GLU A 73 5.87 11.99 7.79
CA GLU A 73 5.56 12.48 9.14
C GLU A 73 4.65 11.55 9.97
N PHE A 74 3.78 10.76 9.32
CA PHE A 74 2.87 9.84 10.00
C PHE A 74 3.60 8.60 10.53
N VAL A 75 4.50 8.02 9.71
CA VAL A 75 5.29 6.83 10.06
C VAL A 75 6.72 7.26 10.41
N TYR A 76 6.99 7.45 11.70
CA TYR A 76 8.26 7.99 12.17
C TYR A 76 9.36 6.94 12.37
N TYR A 77 9.04 5.65 12.32
CA TYR A 77 10.01 4.56 12.44
C TYR A 77 9.42 3.23 11.92
N LEU A 78 10.30 2.33 11.43
CA LEU A 78 9.91 1.00 10.97
C LEU A 78 10.88 -0.04 11.53
N ASP A 79 10.34 -1.13 12.08
CA ASP A 79 11.13 -2.34 12.33
C ASP A 79 11.09 -3.23 11.09
N LEU A 80 12.27 -3.51 10.54
CA LEU A 80 12.47 -4.31 9.33
C LEU A 80 13.30 -5.56 9.63
N PRO A 81 13.14 -6.64 8.85
CA PRO A 81 14.02 -7.79 8.92
C PRO A 81 15.48 -7.41 8.65
N ALA A 82 16.43 -8.03 9.36
CA ALA A 82 17.86 -7.68 9.26
C ALA A 82 18.46 -7.86 7.86
N ASN A 83 17.81 -8.62 6.98
CA ASN A 83 18.23 -8.82 5.60
C ASN A 83 17.71 -7.73 4.63
N VAL A 84 17.00 -6.72 5.12
CA VAL A 84 16.47 -5.62 4.32
C VAL A 84 17.37 -4.40 4.49
N SER A 85 18.12 -4.06 3.45
CA SER A 85 19.08 -2.96 3.42
C SER A 85 18.77 -1.90 2.37
N SER A 86 17.80 -2.17 1.49
CA SER A 86 17.37 -1.29 0.41
C SER A 86 15.99 -1.68 -0.12
N ALA A 87 15.41 -0.84 -0.99
CA ALA A 87 14.17 -1.14 -1.72
C ALA A 87 14.26 -2.47 -2.52
N ALA A 88 15.45 -2.86 -3.00
CA ALA A 88 15.64 -4.10 -3.75
C ALA A 88 15.52 -5.37 -2.88
N ASP A 89 15.62 -5.24 -1.57
CA ASP A 89 15.52 -6.36 -0.62
C ASP A 89 14.08 -6.60 -0.16
N VAL A 90 13.10 -5.79 -0.60
CA VAL A 90 11.68 -5.95 -0.23
C VAL A 90 11.07 -7.14 -0.97
N TYR A 91 10.28 -7.96 -0.26
CA TYR A 91 9.68 -9.18 -0.80
C TYR A 91 8.24 -9.39 -0.30
N VAL A 92 7.44 -10.12 -1.08
CA VAL A 92 6.09 -10.54 -0.66
C VAL A 92 6.19 -11.48 0.54
N GLY A 93 5.41 -11.18 1.58
CA GLY A 93 5.43 -11.88 2.86
C GLY A 93 6.37 -11.26 3.89
N MET A 94 7.14 -10.23 3.53
CA MET A 94 8.00 -9.49 4.45
C MET A 94 7.19 -8.88 5.59
N PRO A 95 7.48 -9.23 6.86
CA PRO A 95 6.88 -8.55 8.00
C PRO A 95 7.55 -7.19 8.21
N MET A 96 6.78 -6.21 8.65
CA MET A 96 7.28 -4.91 9.09
C MET A 96 6.39 -4.37 10.20
N THR A 97 6.96 -3.69 11.19
CA THR A 97 6.17 -2.98 12.20
C THR A 97 6.30 -1.48 11.96
N LEU A 98 5.18 -0.84 11.62
CA LEU A 98 5.12 0.61 11.45
C LEU A 98 4.90 1.26 12.80
N HIS A 99 5.69 2.27 13.12
CA HIS A 99 5.48 3.12 14.29
C HIS A 99 4.90 4.45 13.84
N THR A 100 3.70 4.74 14.31
CA THR A 100 2.93 5.90 13.86
C THR A 100 2.65 6.87 14.99
N SER A 101 2.51 8.15 14.64
CA SER A 101 2.12 9.22 15.56
C SER A 101 0.94 10.00 14.98
N GLY A 102 0.15 10.64 15.83
CA GLY A 102 -0.94 11.53 15.38
C GLY A 102 -2.32 10.87 15.28
N LEU A 103 -2.38 9.56 14.99
CA LEU A 103 -3.64 8.81 14.86
C LEU A 103 -4.56 9.02 16.07
N ILE A 104 -4.02 8.85 17.28
CA ILE A 104 -4.64 9.29 18.52
C ILE A 104 -3.80 10.45 19.06
N PRO A 105 -4.38 11.66 19.23
CA PRO A 105 -3.62 12.82 19.69
C PRO A 105 -2.84 12.54 20.98
N GLY A 106 -1.53 12.73 20.92
CA GLY A 106 -0.62 12.53 22.06
C GLY A 106 -0.22 11.08 22.35
N LEU A 107 -0.63 10.11 21.53
CA LEU A 107 -0.24 8.71 21.65
C LEU A 107 0.45 8.21 20.39
N ASN A 108 1.58 7.53 20.58
CA ASN A 108 2.22 6.77 19.52
C ASN A 108 1.59 5.37 19.45
N THR A 109 1.42 4.86 18.24
CA THR A 109 0.85 3.54 17.98
C THR A 109 1.81 2.71 17.14
N THR A 110 1.59 1.40 17.13
CA THR A 110 2.31 0.47 16.25
C THR A 110 1.32 -0.33 15.44
N SER A 111 1.73 -0.74 14.25
CA SER A 111 0.97 -1.58 13.34
C SER A 111 1.86 -2.67 12.79
N ASP A 112 1.50 -3.93 13.03
CA ASP A 112 2.19 -5.07 12.43
C ASP A 112 1.62 -5.33 11.04
N GLU A 113 2.47 -5.14 10.03
CA GLU A 113 2.10 -5.20 8.62
C GLU A 113 2.85 -6.33 7.91
N ARG A 114 2.27 -6.77 6.79
CA ARG A 114 2.92 -7.72 5.88
C ARG A 114 2.75 -7.28 4.44
N ILE A 115 3.85 -7.22 3.70
CA ILE A 115 3.81 -7.02 2.25
C ILE A 115 3.03 -8.17 1.61
N THR A 116 2.00 -7.83 0.84
CA THR A 116 1.14 -8.81 0.16
C THR A 116 1.32 -8.80 -1.34
N TYR A 117 1.71 -7.66 -1.91
CA TYR A 117 1.88 -7.49 -3.35
C TYR A 117 3.04 -6.57 -3.68
N LEU A 118 3.77 -6.89 -4.74
CA LEU A 118 4.85 -6.11 -5.34
C LEU A 118 4.74 -6.27 -6.85
N GLU A 119 4.11 -5.32 -7.53
CA GLU A 119 3.84 -5.38 -8.97
C GLU A 119 4.49 -4.16 -9.67
N PRO A 120 5.82 -4.09 -9.76
CA PRO A 120 6.52 -2.96 -10.41
C PRO A 120 6.31 -2.92 -11.93
N ASP A 121 5.99 -4.07 -12.54
CA ASP A 121 5.85 -4.22 -13.99
C ASP A 121 4.39 -4.14 -14.48
N SER A 122 3.43 -3.98 -13.57
CA SER A 122 2.04 -3.78 -13.96
C SER A 122 1.79 -2.36 -14.46
N ASN A 123 0.64 -2.13 -15.09
CA ASN A 123 0.23 -0.80 -15.52
C ASN A 123 -1.19 -0.49 -15.01
N PRO A 124 -1.35 0.34 -13.97
CA PRO A 124 -0.30 1.01 -13.19
C PRO A 124 0.59 0.05 -12.37
N PRO A 125 1.87 0.37 -12.06
CA PRO A 125 2.58 -0.28 -10.96
C PRO A 125 1.83 -0.10 -9.64
N TRP A 126 2.02 -1.05 -8.72
CA TRP A 126 1.41 -0.96 -7.40
C TRP A 126 2.07 -1.87 -6.35
N ILE A 127 1.84 -1.52 -5.10
CA ILE A 127 2.28 -2.23 -3.90
C ILE A 127 1.12 -2.33 -2.92
N GLY A 128 1.06 -3.41 -2.15
CA GLY A 128 0.06 -3.56 -1.09
C GLY A 128 0.60 -4.29 0.11
N TRP A 129 0.16 -3.88 1.30
CA TRP A 129 0.46 -4.54 2.56
C TRP A 129 -0.75 -4.54 3.47
N ARG A 130 -0.84 -5.57 4.31
CA ARG A 130 -1.98 -5.77 5.20
C ARG A 130 -1.57 -5.72 6.65
N TYR A 131 -2.50 -5.23 7.45
CA TYR A 131 -2.44 -5.29 8.90
C TYR A 131 -2.69 -6.73 9.35
N ASP A 132 -1.76 -7.25 10.16
CA ASP A 132 -1.63 -8.66 10.52
C ASP A 132 -1.98 -9.00 12.01
N PRO A 133 -3.03 -8.44 12.67
CA PRO A 133 -3.51 -9.02 13.94
C PRO A 133 -5.03 -9.16 14.10
N GLY A 134 -5.47 -10.42 14.20
CA GLY A 134 -6.70 -10.78 14.91
C GLY A 134 -8.02 -10.26 14.33
N ALA A 135 -8.87 -9.67 15.18
CA ALA A 135 -10.29 -9.39 14.89
C ALA A 135 -10.58 -8.12 14.06
N ILE A 136 -9.55 -7.32 13.72
CA ILE A 136 -9.62 -6.14 12.86
C ILE A 136 -8.64 -6.37 11.71
N GLY A 137 -9.15 -6.37 10.48
CA GLY A 137 -8.31 -6.47 9.28
C GLY A 137 -8.26 -5.13 8.54
N GLY A 138 -7.08 -4.74 8.10
CA GLY A 138 -6.82 -3.62 7.19
C GLY A 138 -5.95 -4.09 6.02
N LEU A 139 -6.21 -3.59 4.82
CA LEU A 139 -5.36 -3.82 3.67
C LEU A 139 -5.12 -2.49 2.96
N LEU A 140 -3.88 -2.02 3.06
CA LEU A 140 -3.37 -0.82 2.42
C LEU A 140 -2.82 -1.17 1.04
N MET A 141 -3.20 -0.36 0.07
CA MET A 141 -2.87 -0.49 -1.34
C MET A 141 -2.41 0.87 -1.87
N GLN A 142 -1.27 0.91 -2.56
CA GLN A 142 -0.79 2.09 -3.28
C GLN A 142 -0.61 1.71 -4.75
N ALA A 143 -1.21 2.47 -5.65
CA ALA A 143 -1.16 2.28 -7.09
C ALA A 143 -0.77 3.59 -7.79
N GLU A 144 0.16 3.49 -8.74
CA GLU A 144 0.75 4.65 -9.41
C GLU A 144 0.53 4.59 -10.92
N HIS A 145 -0.26 5.50 -11.48
CA HIS A 145 -0.56 5.54 -12.91
C HIS A 145 0.29 6.58 -13.64
N ASP A 146 1.00 6.17 -14.70
CA ASP A 146 1.69 7.09 -15.59
C ASP A 146 0.67 7.97 -16.31
N LEU A 147 0.85 9.29 -16.25
CA LEU A 147 0.02 10.24 -16.99
C LEU A 147 0.65 10.65 -18.33
N GLY A 148 1.89 10.20 -18.59
CA GLY A 148 2.76 10.79 -19.60
C GLY A 148 3.17 12.21 -19.18
N ASN A 149 4.29 12.73 -19.71
CA ASN A 149 4.94 14.00 -19.34
C ASN A 149 5.89 13.97 -18.13
N GLY A 150 6.19 12.78 -17.58
CA GLY A 150 7.01 12.67 -16.38
C GLY A 150 6.23 12.86 -15.07
N SER A 151 4.90 12.94 -15.13
CA SER A 151 4.02 12.96 -13.97
C SER A 151 3.32 11.62 -13.76
N THR A 152 3.03 11.35 -12.49
CA THR A 152 2.34 10.15 -12.02
C THR A 152 1.10 10.56 -11.26
N LYS A 153 -0.01 9.87 -11.51
CA LYS A 153 -1.15 9.88 -10.61
C LYS A 153 -0.95 8.82 -9.54
N TYR A 154 -0.77 9.27 -8.31
CA TYR A 154 -0.70 8.41 -7.14
C TYR A 154 -2.09 8.23 -6.55
N VAL A 155 -2.45 6.99 -6.23
CA VAL A 155 -3.66 6.64 -5.48
C VAL A 155 -3.27 5.65 -4.39
N SER A 156 -3.53 6.00 -3.14
CA SER A 156 -3.34 5.11 -1.99
C SER A 156 -4.62 5.01 -1.20
N TRP A 157 -5.00 3.80 -0.83
CA TRP A 157 -6.18 3.57 -0.01
C TRP A 157 -5.96 2.42 0.96
N GLU A 158 -6.68 2.47 2.07
CA GLU A 158 -6.79 1.35 2.99
C GLU A 158 -8.26 1.05 3.25
N THR A 159 -8.62 -0.23 3.09
CA THR A 159 -9.98 -0.70 3.38
C THR A 159 -9.99 -1.53 4.65
N TYR A 160 -10.90 -1.18 5.55
CA TYR A 160 -11.04 -1.80 6.85
C TYR A 160 -12.23 -2.76 6.86
N TYR A 161 -12.03 -3.93 7.45
CA TYR A 161 -12.98 -5.04 7.44
C TYR A 161 -13.36 -5.49 8.85
N GLY A 162 -14.56 -6.07 8.97
CA GLY A 162 -15.02 -6.73 10.20
C GLY A 162 -15.67 -5.81 11.24
N ALA A 163 -16.27 -6.40 12.27
CA ALA A 163 -17.14 -5.68 13.21
C ALA A 163 -16.42 -4.57 14.01
N GLY A 164 -15.12 -4.75 14.30
CA GLY A 164 -14.32 -3.73 15.00
C GLY A 164 -14.05 -2.47 14.17
N ALA A 165 -14.09 -2.56 12.83
CA ALA A 165 -13.82 -1.43 11.94
C ALA A 165 -14.87 -0.32 12.06
N ALA A 166 -16.11 -0.63 12.44
CA ALA A 166 -17.14 0.40 12.62
C ALA A 166 -16.82 1.33 13.81
N GLY A 167 -16.32 0.75 14.91
CA GLY A 167 -15.86 1.54 16.06
C GLY A 167 -14.63 2.39 15.70
N LEU A 168 -13.70 1.81 14.95
CA LEU A 168 -12.53 2.54 14.45
C LEU A 168 -12.94 3.72 13.55
N GLN A 169 -13.87 3.51 12.62
CA GLN A 169 -14.39 4.57 11.75
C GLN A 169 -14.98 5.72 12.55
N LEU A 170 -15.82 5.41 13.54
CA LEU A 170 -16.49 6.41 14.37
C LEU A 170 -15.52 7.23 15.22
N LEU A 171 -14.44 6.61 15.70
CA LEU A 171 -13.50 7.24 16.62
C LEU A 171 -12.34 7.94 15.92
N LEU A 172 -11.79 7.30 14.89
CA LEU A 172 -10.51 7.68 14.27
C LEU A 172 -10.60 7.90 12.76
N GLY A 173 -11.76 7.68 12.11
CA GLY A 173 -11.87 7.73 10.65
C GLY A 173 -11.41 9.05 10.03
N ASN A 174 -11.71 10.19 10.65
CA ASN A 174 -11.26 11.50 10.17
C ASN A 174 -9.74 11.69 10.33
N ASN A 175 -9.17 11.22 11.45
CA ASN A 175 -7.72 11.30 11.68
C ASN A 175 -6.98 10.39 10.70
N LEU A 176 -7.46 9.15 10.51
CA LEU A 176 -6.91 8.21 9.53
C LEU A 176 -6.91 8.79 8.11
N GLN A 177 -8.02 9.44 7.71
CA GLN A 177 -8.12 10.09 6.41
C GLN A 177 -7.10 11.24 6.29
N ALA A 178 -6.99 12.09 7.30
CA ALA A 178 -6.03 13.19 7.31
C ALA A 178 -4.57 12.71 7.28
N ASP A 179 -4.25 11.66 8.02
CA ASP A 179 -2.90 11.06 8.05
C ASP A 179 -2.54 10.44 6.70
N PHE A 180 -3.51 9.83 6.00
CA PHE A 180 -3.33 9.32 4.63
C PHE A 180 -3.07 10.44 3.62
N GLU A 181 -3.82 11.54 3.69
CA GLU A 181 -3.63 12.71 2.85
C GLU A 181 -2.28 13.38 3.12
N LEU A 182 -1.87 13.46 4.38
CA LEU A 182 -0.55 13.95 4.78
C LEU A 182 0.56 13.06 4.23
N GLN A 183 0.43 11.73 4.33
CA GLN A 183 1.38 10.80 3.72
C GLN A 183 1.51 11.02 2.21
N GLY A 184 0.39 11.19 1.50
CA GLY A 184 0.40 11.48 0.06
C GLY A 184 1.08 12.82 -0.27
N THR A 185 0.81 13.86 0.52
CA THR A 185 1.44 15.19 0.39
C THR A 185 2.95 15.10 0.61
N ASN A 186 3.37 14.37 1.64
CA ASN A 186 4.77 14.18 1.98
C ASN A 186 5.52 13.38 0.89
N LEU A 187 4.88 12.33 0.37
CA LEU A 187 5.43 11.55 -0.76
C LEU A 187 5.65 12.45 -1.98
N LYS A 188 4.67 13.28 -2.31
CA LYS A 188 4.77 14.25 -3.41
C LYS A 188 5.96 15.17 -3.22
N GLN A 189 6.06 15.85 -2.08
CA GLN A 189 7.18 16.75 -1.78
C GLN A 189 8.53 16.03 -1.87
N ARG A 190 8.59 14.79 -1.37
CA ARG A 190 9.79 13.96 -1.45
C ARG A 190 10.17 13.69 -2.90
N VAL A 191 9.26 13.18 -3.72
CA VAL A 191 9.53 12.81 -5.12
C VAL A 191 9.90 14.03 -5.96
N GLU A 192 9.16 15.14 -5.81
CA GLU A 192 9.36 16.36 -6.61
C GLU A 192 10.65 17.13 -6.23
N SER A 193 11.35 16.72 -5.17
CA SER A 193 12.64 17.29 -4.75
C SER A 193 13.87 16.46 -5.14
N LEU A 194 13.67 15.28 -5.74
CA LEU A 194 14.74 14.42 -6.26
C LEU A 194 15.30 14.95 -7.60
#